data_AF-A0AAD8APH4-F1
#
_entry.id   AF-A0AAD8APH4-F1
#
_cell.length_a   1.000
_cell.length_b   1.000
_cell.length_c   1.000
_cell.angle_alpha   90.00
_cell.angle_beta   90.00
_cell.angle_gamma   90.00
#
_symmetry.space_group_name_H-M   'P 1'
#
loop_
_entity.id
_entity.type
_entity.pdbx_description
1 polymer ?
#
loop_
_entity_poly.entity_id
_entity_poly.type
_entity_poly.pdbx_seq_one_letter_code
_entity_poly.pdbx_strand_id
1 'polypeptide(L)'
;MENENNQPKKILSSEQALLVSELTMTYGIEPEEILFFGNDTKPFLTYEATCVLCNSLTMLNSIDIEPVNSNFRDSYVFRCNLLLNDGRTRSAVGVVNANETVDGQSLSEQQITQLGSSRAIRNALKTAGIDLMKLHYASVKGDSPDIPFKSHFATLISQVHALGTEVGLILGDDKSAWYAFIRNRYGVESSSKLTEDQLADFAACLKSFVPSQKNRGVIESEPDFQPIRFAFTNS
;
A
#
# COMPACT_ATOMS: atom_id res chain seq x y z
N MET A 1 -4.52 35.37 18.44
CA MET A 1 -5.48 34.99 17.40
C MET A 1 -5.51 33.47 17.40
N GLU A 2 -6.50 32.87 18.04
CA GLU A 2 -6.68 31.42 18.05
C GLU A 2 -7.04 30.98 16.63
N ASN A 3 -6.28 30.03 16.08
CA ASN A 3 -6.57 29.41 14.80
C ASN A 3 -7.80 28.50 14.96
N GLU A 4 -9.00 29.05 14.76
CA GLU A 4 -10.26 28.29 14.68
C GLU A 4 -10.27 27.22 13.57
N ASN A 5 -9.24 27.16 12.71
CA ASN A 5 -9.17 26.26 11.55
C ASN A 5 -8.58 24.87 11.82
N ASN A 6 -8.14 24.54 13.04
CA ASN A 6 -7.46 23.26 13.31
C ASN A 6 -8.33 22.19 13.98
N GLN A 7 -9.63 22.44 14.19
CA GLN A 7 -10.54 21.43 14.76
C GLN A 7 -11.48 20.87 13.68
N PRO A 8 -11.77 19.56 13.71
CA PRO A 8 -12.74 18.96 12.81
C PRO A 8 -14.12 19.59 12.97
N LYS A 9 -14.80 19.83 11.86
CA LYS A 9 -16.14 20.40 11.83
C LYS A 9 -17.15 19.35 12.33
N LYS A 10 -17.90 19.70 13.38
CA LYS A 10 -18.97 18.83 13.92
C LYS A 10 -20.27 18.92 13.11
N ILE A 11 -20.51 20.04 12.44
CA ILE A 11 -21.69 20.26 11.59
C ILE A 11 -21.21 20.38 10.15
N LEU A 12 -21.60 19.42 9.32
CA LEU A 12 -21.23 19.33 7.91
C LEU A 12 -22.19 20.14 7.04
N SER A 13 -21.69 20.74 5.95
CA SER A 13 -22.55 21.26 4.88
C SER A 13 -23.24 20.12 4.13
N SER A 14 -24.29 20.43 3.37
CA SER A 14 -24.98 19.42 2.55
C SER A 14 -24.03 18.69 1.58
N GLU A 15 -23.07 19.41 0.99
CA GLU A 15 -22.07 18.83 0.10
C GLU A 15 -21.10 17.89 0.84
N GLN A 16 -20.65 18.29 2.03
CA GLN A 16 -19.77 17.47 2.87
C GLN A 16 -20.49 16.21 3.35
N ALA A 17 -21.77 16.32 3.76
CA ALA A 17 -22.58 15.19 4.19
C ALA A 17 -22.83 14.19 3.04
N LEU A 18 -23.09 14.69 1.82
CA LEU A 18 -23.20 13.84 0.64
C LEU A 18 -21.90 13.08 0.36
N LEU A 19 -20.74 13.76 0.42
CA LEU A 19 -19.45 13.12 0.22
C LEU A 19 -19.16 12.04 1.27
N VAL A 20 -19.47 12.30 2.55
CA VAL A 20 -19.34 11.30 3.62
C VAL A 20 -20.22 10.08 3.31
N SER A 21 -21.48 10.29 2.97
CA SER A 21 -22.41 9.21 2.61
C SER A 21 -21.89 8.41 1.41
N GLU A 22 -21.39 9.08 0.38
CA GLU A 22 -20.86 8.45 -0.83
C GLU A 22 -19.64 7.58 -0.51
N LEU A 23 -18.67 8.10 0.23
CA LEU A 23 -17.46 7.36 0.65
C LEU A 23 -17.80 6.18 1.56
N THR A 24 -18.74 6.36 2.49
CA THR A 24 -19.22 5.32 3.40
C THR A 24 -19.89 4.18 2.61
N MET A 25 -20.83 4.52 1.74
CA MET A 25 -21.56 3.52 0.94
C MET A 25 -20.68 2.81 -0.07
N THR A 26 -19.73 3.52 -0.68
CA THR A 26 -18.89 2.95 -1.76
C THR A 26 -17.76 2.08 -1.22
N TYR A 27 -17.12 2.50 -0.13
CA TYR A 27 -15.90 1.85 0.37
C TYR A 27 -16.02 1.27 1.78
N GLY A 28 -17.14 1.46 2.47
CA GLY A 28 -17.32 1.02 3.85
C GLY A 28 -16.45 1.80 4.85
N ILE A 29 -16.10 3.06 4.53
CA ILE A 29 -15.33 3.92 5.43
C ILE A 29 -16.25 4.44 6.52
N GLU A 30 -15.84 4.31 7.78
CA GLU A 30 -16.59 4.87 8.90
C GLU A 30 -16.66 6.41 8.81
N PRO A 31 -17.83 7.04 9.03
CA PRO A 31 -17.98 8.49 8.90
C PRO A 31 -17.00 9.32 9.75
N GLU A 32 -16.61 8.78 10.91
CA GLU A 32 -15.67 9.41 11.85
C GLU A 32 -14.25 9.54 11.29
N GLU A 33 -13.91 8.74 10.28
CA GLU A 33 -12.62 8.71 9.61
C GLU A 33 -12.52 9.77 8.48
N ILE A 34 -13.61 10.51 8.22
CA ILE A 34 -13.73 11.54 7.17
C ILE A 34 -13.93 12.91 7.83
N LEU A 35 -12.85 13.65 8.02
CA LEU A 35 -12.86 14.92 8.74
C LEU A 35 -12.87 16.11 7.78
N PHE A 36 -13.52 17.21 8.14
CA PHE A 36 -13.44 18.47 7.41
C PHE A 36 -12.94 19.57 8.33
N PHE A 37 -12.14 20.49 7.80
CA PHE A 37 -11.62 21.63 8.55
C PHE A 37 -12.12 22.94 7.92
N GLY A 38 -12.69 23.83 8.75
CA GLY A 38 -13.22 25.11 8.30
C GLY A 38 -14.30 24.96 7.21
N ASN A 39 -14.15 25.69 6.09
CA ASN A 39 -15.06 25.63 4.94
C ASN A 39 -14.47 24.85 3.75
N ASP A 40 -13.45 24.02 3.98
CA ASP A 40 -12.88 23.21 2.91
C ASP A 40 -13.87 22.11 2.46
N THR A 41 -13.98 21.90 1.15
CA THR A 41 -14.75 20.81 0.56
C THR A 41 -13.93 19.54 0.43
N LYS A 42 -12.61 19.62 0.62
CA LYS A 42 -11.74 18.45 0.66
C LYS A 42 -11.70 17.85 2.06
N PRO A 43 -11.99 16.55 2.20
CA PRO A 43 -11.86 15.87 3.47
C PRO A 43 -10.38 15.67 3.81
N PHE A 44 -10.09 15.73 5.09
CA PHE A 44 -8.94 15.09 5.69
C PHE A 44 -9.33 13.66 6.06
N LEU A 45 -8.66 12.72 5.41
CA LEU A 45 -8.82 11.31 5.69
C LEU A 45 -7.82 10.89 6.75
N THR A 46 -8.30 10.21 7.77
CA THR A 46 -7.49 9.53 8.80
C THR A 46 -6.68 8.39 8.19
N TYR A 47 -5.90 7.70 9.01
CA TYR A 47 -5.09 6.56 8.59
C TYR A 47 -5.94 5.45 7.96
N GLU A 48 -6.97 4.97 8.65
CA GLU A 48 -7.77 3.83 8.21
C GLU A 48 -8.53 4.13 6.91
N ALA A 49 -9.20 5.28 6.83
CA ALA A 49 -9.85 5.73 5.60
C ALA A 49 -8.87 5.84 4.42
N THR A 50 -7.66 6.34 4.67
CA THR A 50 -6.62 6.42 3.64
C THR A 50 -6.20 5.04 3.15
N CYS A 51 -6.00 4.08 4.06
CA CYS A 51 -5.66 2.69 3.69
C CYS A 51 -6.76 2.01 2.88
N VAL A 52 -8.03 2.17 3.29
CA VAL A 52 -9.18 1.63 2.55
C VAL A 52 -9.23 2.18 1.12
N LEU A 53 -9.09 3.50 0.96
CA LEU A 53 -9.09 4.12 -0.36
C LEU A 53 -7.85 3.75 -1.18
N CYS A 54 -6.67 3.67 -0.58
CA CYS A 54 -5.48 3.20 -1.28
C CYS A 54 -5.69 1.79 -1.84
N ASN A 55 -6.19 0.86 -1.03
CA ASN A 55 -6.46 -0.51 -1.47
C ASN A 55 -7.54 -0.57 -2.57
N SER A 56 -8.51 0.33 -2.54
CA SER A 56 -9.65 0.33 -3.47
C SER A 56 -9.37 1.07 -4.78
N LEU A 57 -8.58 2.14 -4.74
CA LEU A 57 -8.44 3.11 -5.84
C LEU A 57 -7.05 3.13 -6.47
N THR A 58 -6.05 2.52 -5.84
CA THR A 58 -4.67 2.58 -6.30
C THR A 58 -4.11 1.20 -6.57
N MET A 59 -3.07 1.14 -7.40
CA MET A 59 -2.31 -0.08 -7.69
C MET A 59 -0.97 -0.02 -6.94
N LEU A 60 -1.01 0.25 -5.64
CA LEU A 60 0.17 0.20 -4.79
C LEU A 60 0.47 -1.25 -4.44
N ASN A 61 1.74 -1.64 -4.57
CA ASN A 61 2.19 -2.97 -4.17
C ASN A 61 2.40 -3.06 -2.65
N SER A 62 2.95 -2.01 -2.04
CA SER A 62 3.11 -1.91 -0.58
C SER A 62 3.05 -0.46 -0.10
N ILE A 63 2.64 -0.34 1.17
CA ILE A 63 2.70 0.89 1.96
C ILE A 63 3.36 0.50 3.27
N ASP A 64 4.60 0.92 3.45
CA ASP A 64 5.40 0.58 4.63
C ASP A 64 5.62 1.86 5.44
N ILE A 65 5.25 1.83 6.72
CA ILE A 65 5.37 2.99 7.61
C ILE A 65 6.20 2.60 8.81
N GLU A 66 7.20 3.42 9.11
CA GLU A 66 8.09 3.23 10.24
C GLU A 66 8.30 4.54 10.99
N PRO A 67 8.39 4.50 12.33
CA PRO A 67 8.91 5.63 13.10
C PRO A 67 10.38 5.84 12.78
N VAL A 68 10.80 7.10 12.70
CA VAL A 68 12.19 7.50 12.44
C VAL A 68 12.65 8.44 13.54
N ASN A 69 13.92 8.34 13.92
CA ASN A 69 14.49 9.23 14.91
C ASN A 69 14.38 10.69 14.45
N SER A 70 13.82 11.53 15.32
CA SER A 70 13.81 12.97 15.13
C SER A 70 15.06 13.61 15.71
N ASN A 71 15.62 14.58 14.99
CA ASN A 71 16.66 15.47 15.55
C ASN A 71 16.08 16.51 16.51
N PHE A 72 14.74 16.64 16.57
CA PHE A 72 14.05 17.57 17.44
C PHE A 72 13.37 16.81 18.57
N ARG A 73 13.62 17.24 19.81
CA ARG A 73 13.16 16.56 21.02
C ARG A 73 11.63 16.49 21.14
N ASP A 74 10.94 17.46 20.56
CA ASP A 74 9.49 17.63 20.70
C ASP A 74 8.73 17.23 19.42
N SER A 75 9.29 16.34 18.60
CA SER A 75 8.59 15.83 17.43
C SER A 75 8.78 14.34 17.18
N TYR A 76 7.70 13.74 16.72
CA TYR A 76 7.63 12.36 16.29
C TYR A 76 7.59 12.34 14.76
N VAL A 77 8.50 11.61 14.14
CA VAL A 77 8.64 11.53 12.69
C VAL A 77 8.31 10.12 12.23
N PHE A 78 7.46 10.02 11.22
CA PHE A 78 7.07 8.77 10.59
C PHE A 78 7.45 8.84 9.12
N ARG A 79 8.12 7.81 8.59
CA ARG A 79 8.42 7.68 7.17
C ARG A 79 7.44 6.70 6.56
N CYS A 80 6.85 7.10 5.44
CA CYS A 80 6.08 6.22 4.58
C CYS A 80 6.87 5.94 3.31
N ASN A 81 7.01 4.67 2.96
CA ASN A 81 7.56 4.19 1.70
C ASN A 81 6.43 3.52 0.90
N LEU A 82 6.24 3.98 -0.33
CA LEU A 82 5.27 3.45 -1.27
C LEU A 82 6.01 2.70 -2.38
N LEU A 83 5.62 1.45 -2.62
CA LEU A 83 6.04 0.71 -3.82
C LEU A 83 4.93 0.77 -4.86
N LEU A 84 5.19 1.44 -5.98
CA LEU A 84 4.25 1.51 -7.10
C LEU A 84 4.27 0.21 -7.92
N ASN A 85 3.19 -0.08 -8.66
CA ASN A 85 3.08 -1.25 -9.53
C ASN A 85 4.16 -1.35 -10.63
N ASP A 86 4.85 -0.25 -10.94
CA ASP A 86 5.96 -0.17 -11.89
C ASP A 86 7.34 -0.37 -11.25
N GLY A 87 7.37 -0.68 -9.95
CA GLY A 87 8.59 -0.91 -9.18
C GLY A 87 9.24 0.37 -8.67
N ARG A 88 8.77 1.56 -9.06
CA ARG A 88 9.29 2.81 -8.50
C ARG A 88 8.87 2.92 -7.04
N THR A 89 9.82 3.41 -6.23
CA THR A 89 9.54 3.75 -4.83
C THR A 89 9.35 5.26 -4.67
N ARG A 90 8.41 5.66 -3.81
CA ARG A 90 8.24 7.04 -3.36
C ARG A 90 8.20 7.07 -1.85
N SER A 91 8.87 8.03 -1.25
CA SER A 91 8.92 8.13 0.21
C SER A 91 8.67 9.55 0.66
N ALA A 92 7.95 9.71 1.76
CA ALA A 92 7.80 10.99 2.43
C ALA A 92 7.70 10.82 3.94
N VAL A 93 7.83 11.93 4.66
CA VAL A 93 7.72 11.95 6.12
C VAL A 93 6.47 12.69 6.58
N GLY A 94 5.87 12.19 7.65
CA GLY A 94 4.87 12.88 8.46
C GLY A 94 5.50 13.26 9.79
N VAL A 95 5.20 14.46 10.27
CA VAL A 95 5.70 14.96 11.55
C VAL A 95 4.50 15.29 12.44
N VAL A 96 4.58 14.90 13.70
CA VAL A 96 3.64 15.28 14.77
C VAL A 96 4.45 15.92 15.88
N ASN A 97 4.08 17.14 16.29
CA ASN A 97 4.73 17.80 17.41
C ASN A 97 4.12 17.33 18.73
N ALA A 98 4.94 17.20 19.76
CA ALA A 98 4.52 16.72 21.08
C ALA A 98 3.52 17.66 21.78
N ASN A 99 3.48 18.93 21.36
CA ASN A 99 2.53 19.94 21.86
C ASN A 99 1.23 20.01 21.05
N GLU A 100 1.02 19.14 20.05
CA GLU A 100 -0.26 19.04 19.37
C GLU A 100 -1.33 18.50 20.32
N THR A 101 -2.55 19.02 20.19
CA THR A 101 -3.69 18.66 21.04
C THR A 101 -4.94 18.39 20.22
N VAL A 102 -5.80 17.51 20.73
CA VAL A 102 -7.16 17.25 20.22
C VAL A 102 -8.12 17.59 21.36
N ASP A 103 -9.11 18.44 21.09
CA ASP A 103 -10.05 18.95 22.10
C ASP A 103 -9.35 19.53 23.36
N GLY A 104 -8.19 20.17 23.17
CA GLY A 104 -7.40 20.77 24.25
C GLY A 104 -6.62 19.78 25.11
N GLN A 105 -6.65 18.49 24.80
CA GLN A 105 -5.88 17.45 25.48
C GLN A 105 -4.66 17.04 24.66
N SER A 106 -3.56 16.75 25.34
CA SER A 106 -2.37 16.16 24.70
C SER A 106 -2.71 14.84 24.03
N LEU A 107 -2.13 14.62 22.85
CA LEU A 107 -2.30 13.37 22.12
C LEU A 107 -1.74 12.18 22.90
N SER A 108 -2.48 11.07 22.95
CA SER A 108 -1.96 9.78 23.37
C SER A 108 -0.94 9.23 22.35
N GLU A 109 -0.10 8.28 22.76
CA GLU A 109 0.88 7.64 21.87
C GLU A 109 0.23 7.02 20.62
N GLN A 110 -0.94 6.37 20.80
CA GLN A 110 -1.69 5.81 19.69
C GLN A 110 -2.15 6.89 18.70
N GLN A 111 -2.67 8.01 19.20
CA GLN A 111 -3.10 9.14 18.35
C GLN A 111 -1.91 9.79 17.64
N ILE A 112 -0.74 9.89 18.30
CA ILE A 112 0.49 10.38 17.67
C ILE A 112 0.87 9.48 16.50
N THR A 113 0.87 8.16 16.70
CA THR A 113 1.19 7.19 15.65
C THR A 113 0.19 7.25 14.49
N GLN A 114 -1.11 7.29 14.77
CA GLN A 114 -2.15 7.36 13.73
C GLN A 114 -2.05 8.67 12.94
N LEU A 115 -1.93 9.80 13.62
CA LEU A 115 -1.81 11.12 12.98
C LEU A 115 -0.53 11.23 12.16
N GLY A 116 0.59 10.76 12.71
CA GLY A 116 1.89 10.77 12.05
C GLY A 116 1.92 9.87 10.81
N SER A 117 1.41 8.66 10.92
CA SER A 117 1.27 7.70 9.81
C SER A 117 0.37 8.25 8.71
N SER A 118 -0.79 8.80 9.09
CA SER A 118 -1.73 9.44 8.17
C SER A 118 -1.09 10.62 7.40
N ARG A 119 -0.32 11.47 8.10
CA ARG A 119 0.46 12.56 7.46
C ARG A 119 1.53 12.02 6.52
N ALA A 120 2.26 10.99 6.93
CA ALA A 120 3.33 10.38 6.13
C ALA A 120 2.78 9.78 4.83
N ILE A 121 1.67 9.02 4.90
CA ILE A 121 1.02 8.44 3.72
C ILE A 121 0.54 9.53 2.78
N ARG A 122 -0.22 10.52 3.26
CA ARG A 122 -0.71 11.60 2.39
C ARG A 122 0.42 12.33 1.67
N ASN A 123 1.51 12.60 2.39
CA ASN A 123 2.69 13.21 1.79
C ASN A 123 3.30 12.29 0.72
N ALA A 124 3.43 10.99 1.00
CA ALA A 124 4.00 10.04 0.07
C ALA A 124 3.13 9.89 -1.20
N LEU A 125 1.80 9.79 -1.03
CA LEU A 125 0.84 9.77 -2.15
C LEU A 125 0.95 11.03 -3.01
N LYS A 126 1.06 12.21 -2.36
CA LYS A 126 1.28 13.47 -3.07
C LYS A 126 2.59 13.47 -3.86
N THR A 127 3.69 12.94 -3.30
CA THR A 127 4.96 12.81 -4.05
C THR A 127 4.87 11.79 -5.20
N ALA A 128 3.95 10.84 -5.12
CA ALA A 128 3.64 9.90 -6.20
C ALA A 128 2.66 10.48 -7.24
N GLY A 129 2.09 11.68 -7.01
CA GLY A 129 1.07 12.28 -7.87
C GLY A 129 -0.32 11.65 -7.73
N ILE A 130 -0.56 10.92 -6.63
CA ILE A 130 -1.82 10.23 -6.36
C ILE A 130 -2.73 11.13 -5.50
N ASP A 131 -3.93 11.41 -5.99
CA ASP A 131 -4.98 12.17 -5.30
C ASP A 131 -6.23 11.30 -5.16
N LEU A 132 -6.42 10.71 -3.98
CA LEU A 132 -7.49 9.74 -3.72
C LEU A 132 -8.88 10.29 -4.00
N MET A 133 -9.12 11.57 -3.74
CA MET A 133 -10.44 12.18 -4.00
C MET A 133 -10.69 12.34 -5.49
N LYS A 134 -9.66 12.71 -6.28
CA LYS A 134 -9.80 12.72 -7.74
C LYS A 134 -10.07 11.33 -8.29
N LEU A 135 -9.39 10.31 -7.76
CA LEU A 135 -9.61 8.92 -8.16
C LEU A 135 -11.02 8.44 -7.82
N HIS A 136 -11.53 8.80 -6.65
CA HIS A 136 -12.90 8.52 -6.25
C HIS A 136 -13.91 9.15 -7.22
N TYR A 137 -13.81 10.46 -7.48
CA TYR A 137 -14.76 11.13 -8.37
C TYR A 137 -14.74 10.58 -9.79
N ALA A 138 -13.56 10.19 -10.28
CA ALA A 138 -13.41 9.56 -11.57
C ALA A 138 -14.06 8.15 -11.59
N SER A 139 -13.84 7.36 -10.53
CA SER A 139 -14.50 6.07 -10.34
C SER A 139 -16.03 6.16 -10.29
N VAL A 140 -16.60 7.16 -9.61
CA VAL A 140 -18.06 7.33 -9.47
C VAL A 140 -18.69 7.83 -10.76
N LYS A 141 -18.01 8.71 -11.51
CA LYS A 141 -18.54 9.28 -12.76
C LYS A 141 -18.43 8.33 -13.96
N GLY A 142 -17.77 7.18 -13.80
CA GLY A 142 -17.46 6.27 -14.90
C GLY A 142 -16.41 6.82 -15.88
N ASP A 143 -15.87 8.02 -15.60
CA ASP A 143 -14.70 8.56 -16.27
C ASP A 143 -13.50 7.86 -15.64
N SER A 144 -13.03 6.79 -16.26
CA SER A 144 -11.78 6.16 -15.81
C SER A 144 -10.69 7.23 -15.86
N PRO A 145 -10.11 7.64 -14.71
CA PRO A 145 -9.02 8.59 -14.75
C PRO A 145 -7.89 7.95 -15.56
N ASP A 146 -7.22 8.72 -16.41
CA ASP A 146 -5.95 8.36 -17.06
C ASP A 146 -4.83 8.19 -16.00
N ILE A 147 -5.04 7.31 -15.02
CA ILE A 147 -3.97 6.57 -14.39
C ILE A 147 -3.51 5.62 -15.49
N PRO A 148 -2.20 5.46 -15.75
CA PRO A 148 -1.74 4.45 -16.69
C PRO A 148 -2.25 3.09 -16.22
N PHE A 149 -3.37 2.65 -16.79
CA PHE A 149 -3.94 1.34 -16.58
C PHE A 149 -2.90 0.36 -17.12
N LYS A 150 -2.09 -0.19 -16.23
CA LYS A 150 -1.39 -1.43 -16.53
C LYS A 150 -2.50 -2.43 -16.82
N SER A 151 -2.48 -2.99 -18.02
CA SER A 151 -3.39 -4.07 -18.39
C SER A 151 -3.35 -5.15 -17.30
N HIS A 152 -4.45 -5.87 -17.09
CA HIS A 152 -4.50 -6.99 -16.13
C HIS A 152 -3.31 -7.95 -16.31
N PHE A 153 -2.88 -8.14 -17.56
CA PHE A 153 -1.63 -8.79 -17.95
C PHE A 153 -0.37 -8.24 -17.25
N ALA A 154 -0.17 -6.91 -17.25
CA ALA A 154 0.98 -6.29 -16.60
C ALA A 154 0.93 -6.40 -15.08
N THR A 155 -0.27 -6.41 -14.47
CA THR A 155 -0.45 -6.70 -13.04
C THR A 155 -0.07 -8.14 -12.72
N LEU A 156 -0.55 -9.09 -13.51
CA LEU A 156 -0.20 -10.50 -13.37
C LEU A 156 1.31 -10.74 -13.54
N ILE A 157 1.96 -10.08 -14.51
CA ILE A 157 3.42 -10.13 -14.66
C ILE A 157 4.13 -9.64 -13.40
N SER A 158 3.73 -8.48 -12.86
CA SER A 158 4.33 -7.97 -11.62
C SER A 158 4.13 -8.95 -10.46
N GLN A 159 2.93 -9.54 -10.33
CA GLN A 159 2.60 -10.50 -9.28
C GLN A 159 3.46 -11.77 -9.36
N VAL A 160 3.60 -12.37 -10.55
CA VAL A 160 4.42 -13.59 -10.68
C VAL A 160 5.90 -13.32 -10.42
N HIS A 161 6.43 -12.13 -10.77
CA HIS A 161 7.82 -11.77 -10.45
C HIS A 161 8.05 -11.59 -8.95
N ALA A 162 7.10 -10.97 -8.25
CA ALA A 162 7.15 -10.83 -6.79
C ALA A 162 7.13 -12.21 -6.11
N LEU A 163 6.17 -13.05 -6.48
CA LEU A 163 6.07 -14.43 -5.97
C LEU A 163 7.30 -15.26 -6.34
N GLY A 164 7.85 -15.11 -7.54
CA GLY A 164 9.06 -15.79 -7.98
C GLY A 164 10.28 -15.46 -7.12
N THR A 165 10.36 -14.22 -6.64
CA THR A 165 11.38 -13.80 -5.67
C THR A 165 11.13 -14.45 -4.31
N GLU A 166 9.88 -14.42 -3.85
CA GLU A 166 9.47 -14.97 -2.55
C GLU A 166 9.72 -16.48 -2.43
N VAL A 167 9.46 -17.25 -3.49
CA VAL A 167 9.70 -18.71 -3.52
C VAL A 167 11.13 -19.10 -3.88
N GLY A 168 12.03 -18.11 -4.04
CA GLY A 168 13.46 -18.33 -4.32
C GLY A 168 13.78 -18.78 -5.76
N LEU A 169 12.86 -18.61 -6.71
CA LEU A 169 13.13 -18.86 -8.14
C LEU A 169 13.88 -17.69 -8.81
N ILE A 170 13.78 -16.49 -8.24
CA ILE A 170 14.52 -15.29 -8.63
C ILE A 170 15.43 -14.90 -7.46
N LEU A 171 16.75 -14.96 -7.67
CA LEU A 171 17.77 -14.64 -6.65
C LEU A 171 18.62 -13.48 -7.13
N GLY A 172 18.20 -12.25 -6.80
CA GLY A 172 18.83 -11.03 -7.31
C GLY A 172 18.76 -10.97 -8.84
N ASP A 173 19.94 -10.97 -9.49
CA ASP A 173 20.05 -10.98 -10.95
C ASP A 173 19.99 -12.39 -11.56
N ASP A 174 20.11 -13.45 -10.77
CA ASP A 174 20.01 -14.83 -11.26
C ASP A 174 18.54 -15.24 -11.42
N LYS A 175 18.16 -15.46 -12.69
CA LYS A 175 16.82 -15.92 -13.13
C LYS A 175 16.88 -17.27 -13.83
N SER A 176 17.97 -18.03 -13.67
CA SER A 176 18.17 -19.31 -14.36
C SER A 176 17.11 -20.33 -13.96
N ALA A 177 16.82 -20.45 -12.67
CA ALA A 177 15.78 -21.33 -12.13
C ALA A 177 14.38 -20.89 -12.59
N TRP A 178 14.11 -19.58 -12.57
CA TRP A 178 12.89 -18.98 -13.09
C TRP A 178 12.62 -19.34 -14.57
N TYR A 179 13.60 -19.15 -15.45
CA TYR A 179 13.44 -19.48 -16.87
C TYR A 179 13.32 -20.99 -17.11
N ALA A 180 14.08 -21.81 -16.38
CA ALA A 180 13.96 -23.26 -16.47
C ALA A 180 12.56 -23.73 -16.05
N PHE A 181 12.00 -23.16 -14.98
CA PHE A 181 10.66 -23.47 -14.49
C PHE A 181 9.58 -23.13 -15.52
N ILE A 182 9.63 -21.92 -16.08
CA ILE A 182 8.67 -21.46 -17.10
C ILE A 182 8.77 -22.32 -18.36
N ARG A 183 9.98 -22.64 -18.82
CA ARG A 183 10.20 -23.48 -20.00
C ARG A 183 9.63 -24.89 -19.78
N ASN A 184 9.86 -25.47 -18.61
CA ASN A 184 9.38 -26.82 -18.29
C ASN A 184 7.86 -26.89 -18.15
N ARG A 185 7.22 -25.85 -17.60
CA ARG A 185 5.76 -25.85 -17.35
C ARG A 185 4.94 -25.37 -18.54
N TYR A 186 5.40 -24.37 -19.28
CA TYR A 186 4.62 -23.69 -20.32
C TYR A 186 5.27 -23.74 -21.71
N GLY A 187 6.49 -24.27 -21.84
CA GLY A 187 7.19 -24.37 -23.14
C GLY A 187 7.67 -23.04 -23.71
N VAL A 188 7.70 -21.97 -22.91
CA VAL A 188 8.12 -20.62 -23.35
C VAL A 188 9.40 -20.16 -22.65
N GLU A 189 10.10 -19.22 -23.25
CA GLU A 189 11.42 -18.78 -22.76
C GLU A 189 11.35 -17.78 -21.61
N SER A 190 10.23 -17.07 -21.45
CA SER A 190 10.09 -16.01 -20.45
C SER A 190 8.63 -15.79 -20.03
N SER A 191 8.42 -15.17 -18.87
CA SER A 191 7.09 -14.84 -18.37
C SER A 191 6.35 -13.83 -19.25
N SER A 192 7.07 -13.03 -20.04
CA SER A 192 6.48 -12.09 -21.01
C SER A 192 5.89 -12.75 -22.25
N LYS A 193 6.14 -14.05 -22.45
CA LYS A 193 5.58 -14.86 -23.54
C LYS A 193 4.37 -15.69 -23.10
N LEU A 194 4.04 -15.67 -21.81
CA LEU A 194 2.85 -16.33 -21.28
C LEU A 194 1.60 -15.55 -21.70
N THR A 195 0.50 -16.27 -21.92
CA THR A 195 -0.83 -15.65 -22.03
C THR A 195 -1.34 -15.23 -20.65
N GLU A 196 -2.42 -14.46 -20.62
CA GLU A 196 -3.05 -14.01 -19.37
C GLU A 196 -3.51 -15.18 -18.49
N ASP A 197 -4.15 -16.19 -19.10
CA ASP A 197 -4.57 -17.41 -18.40
C ASP A 197 -3.37 -18.20 -17.84
N GLN A 198 -2.29 -18.28 -18.61
CA GLN A 198 -1.06 -18.94 -18.17
C GLN A 198 -0.38 -18.17 -17.03
N LEU A 199 -0.43 -16.84 -17.05
CA LEU A 199 0.07 -16.02 -15.94
C LEU A 199 -0.78 -16.18 -14.67
N ALA A 200 -2.10 -16.29 -14.81
CA ALA A 200 -3.00 -16.53 -13.69
C ALA A 200 -2.76 -17.92 -13.06
N ASP A 201 -2.65 -18.98 -13.88
CA ASP A 201 -2.25 -20.32 -13.44
C ASP A 201 -0.86 -20.30 -12.77
N PHE A 202 0.09 -19.56 -13.35
CA PHE A 202 1.43 -19.48 -12.81
C PHE A 202 1.46 -18.78 -11.44
N ALA A 203 0.70 -17.69 -11.28
CA ALA A 203 0.54 -17.03 -9.99
C ALA A 203 -0.08 -17.96 -8.93
N ALA A 204 -1.09 -18.76 -9.30
CA ALA A 204 -1.69 -19.74 -8.40
C ALA A 204 -0.70 -20.85 -8.02
N CYS A 205 0.09 -21.34 -8.98
CA CYS A 205 1.15 -22.32 -8.75
C CYS A 205 2.22 -21.79 -7.78
N LEU A 206 2.73 -20.58 -7.99
CA LEU A 206 3.72 -19.98 -7.10
C LEU A 206 3.18 -19.77 -5.69
N LYS A 207 1.92 -19.34 -5.54
CA LYS A 207 1.26 -19.22 -4.23
C LYS A 207 1.21 -20.54 -3.47
N SER A 208 1.14 -21.69 -4.16
CA SER A 208 1.16 -23.00 -3.52
C SER A 208 2.53 -23.39 -2.95
N PHE A 209 3.61 -22.75 -3.40
CA PHE A 209 4.97 -22.95 -2.89
C PHE A 209 5.34 -21.99 -1.77
N VAL A 210 4.58 -20.91 -1.58
CA VAL A 210 4.78 -20.01 -0.44
C VAL A 210 4.53 -20.82 0.83
N PRO A 211 5.53 -20.96 1.72
CA PRO A 211 5.36 -21.71 2.96
C PRO A 211 4.16 -21.16 3.74
N SER A 212 3.33 -22.03 4.30
CA SER A 212 2.23 -21.63 5.20
C SER A 212 2.77 -21.09 6.54
N GLN A 213 3.58 -20.03 6.53
CA GLN A 213 4.15 -19.39 7.71
C GLN A 213 3.34 -18.17 8.13
N LYS A 214 2.03 -18.36 8.36
CA LYS A 214 1.22 -17.42 9.13
C LYS A 214 0.42 -18.09 10.26
N ASN A 215 0.94 -19.21 10.76
CA ASN A 215 0.52 -19.84 12.02
C ASN A 215 1.75 -20.41 12.75
N ARG A 216 2.58 -19.53 13.31
CA ARG A 216 3.40 -19.82 14.49
C ARG A 216 3.97 -18.50 15.00
N GLY A 217 3.28 -17.94 15.98
CA GLY A 217 3.93 -17.01 16.90
C GLY A 217 5.07 -17.73 17.61
N VAL A 218 6.17 -17.00 17.79
CA VAL A 218 7.20 -17.17 18.81
C VAL A 218 7.80 -18.59 18.92
N ILE A 219 9.06 -18.74 18.52
CA ILE A 219 10.17 -19.21 19.36
C ILE A 219 11.48 -18.97 18.58
N GLU A 220 12.45 -18.45 19.33
CA GLU A 220 13.82 -18.09 18.95
C GLU A 220 14.65 -19.24 18.33
N SER A 221 15.78 -18.81 17.75
CA SER A 221 16.99 -19.55 17.34
C SER A 221 17.05 -20.13 15.91
N GLU A 222 17.90 -19.49 15.10
CA GLU A 222 18.70 -20.08 14.01
C GLU A 222 19.35 -21.41 14.45
N PRO A 223 19.58 -22.40 13.55
CA PRO A 223 20.57 -22.21 12.47
C PRO A 223 20.36 -22.97 11.13
N ASP A 224 21.20 -22.59 10.16
CA ASP A 224 21.70 -23.31 8.98
C ASP A 224 20.70 -23.78 7.90
N PHE A 225 20.46 -22.89 6.93
CA PHE A 225 19.96 -23.29 5.61
C PHE A 225 21.11 -23.84 4.73
N GLN A 226 21.11 -25.15 4.51
CA GLN A 226 21.85 -25.78 3.41
C GLN A 226 21.02 -25.68 2.11
N PRO A 227 21.60 -25.27 0.97
CA PRO A 227 20.86 -25.18 -0.29
C PRO A 227 20.51 -26.58 -0.84
N ILE A 228 19.25 -26.73 -1.24
CA ILE A 228 18.71 -27.96 -1.85
C ILE A 228 19.39 -28.16 -3.23
N ARG A 229 20.21 -29.20 -3.36
CA ARG A 229 20.74 -29.66 -4.64
C ARG A 229 19.71 -30.56 -5.34
N PHE A 230 19.17 -30.12 -6.46
CA PHE A 230 18.45 -31.01 -7.39
C PHE A 230 19.47 -31.75 -8.26
N ALA A 231 19.51 -33.08 -8.14
CA ALA A 231 20.23 -33.94 -9.06
C ALA A 231 19.35 -34.20 -10.29
N PHE A 232 19.73 -33.66 -11.45
CA PHE A 232 19.17 -34.10 -12.72
C PHE A 232 19.99 -35.29 -13.22
N THR A 233 19.40 -36.49 -13.18
CA THR A 233 19.91 -37.64 -13.92
C THR A 233 19.39 -37.55 -15.35
N ASN A 234 20.29 -37.30 -16.30
CA ASN A 234 19.99 -37.48 -17.71
C ASN A 234 19.90 -38.99 -18.02
N SER A 235 18.81 -39.39 -18.67
CA SER A 235 18.69 -40.64 -19.43
C SER A 235 18.41 -40.29 -20.88
#